data_AF-A0A2E2WBZ1-F1
#
_entry.id   AF-A0A2E2WBZ1-F1
#
_cell.length_a   1.000
_cell.length_b   1.000
_cell.length_c   1.000
_cell.angle_alpha   90.00
_cell.angle_beta   90.00
_cell.angle_gamma   90.00
#
_symmetry.space_group_name_H-M   'P 1'
#
loop_
_entity.id
_entity.type
_entity.pdbx_description
1 polymer ?
#
loop_
_entity_poly.entity_id
_entity_poly.type
_entity_poly.pdbx_seq_one_letter_code
_entity_poly.pdbx_strand_id
1 'polypeptide(L)'
;MEVTNTSYVENSGLILLSPFLKQYFEQLQYMADGVFLSKVYQNRALYLLQYLVYAHIDVPENALLLNKILVGMPLSHPVNPITTMTQDEIALSDSLLHGFISNWPRMEDTTPTGVQETFLQRGGIVTIDQATYSLMVERRGVDVLVQGIPWNFSVIASPWMRNPLHVTW
;
A
#
# COMPACT_ATOMS: atom_id res chain seq x y z
N MET A 1 -11.10 17.73 24.30
CA MET A 1 -11.10 16.30 23.89
C MET A 1 -10.40 16.25 22.56
N GLU A 2 -9.25 15.59 22.50
CA GLU A 2 -8.59 15.33 21.23
C GLU A 2 -9.40 14.26 20.49
N VAL A 3 -9.70 14.51 19.22
CA VAL A 3 -10.57 13.64 18.42
C VAL A 3 -9.68 12.61 17.74
N THR A 4 -9.62 11.41 18.31
CA THR A 4 -9.06 10.24 17.64
C THR A 4 -10.02 9.82 16.51
N ASN A 5 -9.53 9.82 15.28
CA ASN A 5 -10.32 9.37 14.13
C ASN A 5 -9.94 7.93 13.79
N THR A 6 -10.94 7.05 13.82
CA THR A 6 -10.77 5.63 13.50
C THR A 6 -11.53 5.30 12.22
N SER A 7 -10.94 4.51 11.34
CA SER A 7 -11.54 4.12 10.06
C SER A 7 -11.16 2.71 9.68
N TYR A 8 -12.13 1.96 9.16
CA TYR A 8 -11.92 0.61 8.67
C TYR A 8 -11.39 0.64 7.22
N VAL A 9 -10.46 -0.26 6.90
CA VAL A 9 -9.91 -0.47 5.56
C VAL A 9 -9.90 -1.96 5.23
N GLU A 10 -9.97 -2.31 3.95
CA GLU A 10 -10.03 -3.71 3.48
C GLU A 10 -8.76 -4.18 2.77
N ASN A 11 -7.76 -3.30 2.65
CA ASN A 11 -6.50 -3.53 1.99
C ASN A 11 -5.30 -3.35 2.92
N SER A 12 -5.47 -3.62 4.22
CA SER A 12 -4.45 -3.36 5.25
C SER A 12 -3.13 -4.08 4.98
N GLY A 13 -3.17 -5.21 4.29
CA GLY A 13 -2.01 -5.98 3.89
C GLY A 13 -1.11 -5.33 2.83
N LEU A 14 -1.58 -4.27 2.16
CA LEU A 14 -0.78 -3.44 1.25
C LEU A 14 0.54 -2.96 1.90
N ILE A 15 0.56 -2.80 3.22
CA ILE A 15 1.76 -2.42 3.98
C ILE A 15 2.93 -3.38 3.78
N LEU A 16 2.68 -4.66 3.43
CA LEU A 16 3.71 -5.65 3.20
C LEU A 16 4.55 -5.31 1.95
N LEU A 17 3.98 -4.56 1.00
CA LEU A 17 4.66 -4.09 -0.21
C LEU A 17 5.51 -2.83 0.02
N SER A 18 5.46 -2.23 1.22
CA SER A 18 6.08 -0.92 1.49
C SER A 18 7.57 -0.78 1.10
N PRO A 19 8.45 -1.79 1.27
CA PRO A 19 9.86 -1.64 0.90
C PRO A 19 10.08 -1.46 -0.61
N PHE A 20 9.16 -1.96 -1.43
CA PHE A 20 9.28 -1.95 -2.89
C PHE A 20 8.73 -0.68 -3.52
N LEU A 21 7.91 0.09 -2.80
CA LEU A 21 7.14 1.21 -3.37
C LEU A 21 8.01 2.35 -3.90
N LYS A 22 9.13 2.66 -3.24
CA LYS A 22 10.04 3.72 -3.72
C LYS A 22 10.60 3.39 -5.10
N GLN A 23 11.20 2.21 -5.21
CA GLN A 23 11.79 1.75 -6.47
C GLN A 23 10.71 1.60 -7.55
N TYR A 24 9.52 1.13 -7.19
CA TYR A 24 8.38 1.03 -8.09
C TYR A 24 7.99 2.37 -8.71
N PHE A 25 7.82 3.42 -7.90
CA PHE A 25 7.48 4.75 -8.41
C PHE A 25 8.61 5.43 -9.15
N GLU A 26 9.87 5.16 -8.78
CA GLU A 26 11.04 5.67 -9.51
C GLU A 26 11.19 5.00 -10.89
N GLN A 27 10.96 3.68 -11.00
CA GLN A 27 10.97 2.98 -12.29
C GLN A 27 9.87 3.48 -13.23
N LEU A 28 8.70 3.83 -12.67
CA LEU A 28 7.62 4.48 -13.42
C LEU A 28 7.89 5.94 -13.79
N GLN A 29 9.01 6.52 -13.34
CA GLN A 29 9.35 7.94 -13.51
C GLN A 29 8.28 8.86 -12.88
N TYR A 30 7.60 8.42 -11.83
CA TYR A 30 6.62 9.22 -11.07
C TYR A 30 7.30 10.00 -9.95
N MET A 31 8.50 9.57 -9.60
CA MET A 31 9.29 10.02 -8.47
C MET A 31 10.75 10.14 -8.88
N ALA A 32 11.44 11.13 -8.33
CA ALA A 32 12.89 11.23 -8.36
C ALA A 32 13.38 11.55 -6.94
N ASP A 33 14.43 10.87 -6.49
CA ASP A 33 15.06 11.08 -5.18
C ASP A 33 14.08 11.07 -3.99
N GLY A 34 13.08 10.17 -4.03
CA GLY A 34 12.07 10.07 -2.98
C GLY A 34 10.99 11.17 -2.99
N VAL A 35 10.91 11.98 -4.05
CA VAL A 35 9.91 13.04 -4.21
C VAL A 35 9.06 12.84 -5.47
N PHE A 36 7.74 12.84 -5.32
CA PHE A 36 6.83 12.77 -6.46
C PHE A 36 7.01 13.99 -7.39
N LEU A 37 7.16 13.75 -8.69
CA LEU A 37 7.41 14.80 -9.68
C LEU A 37 6.19 15.71 -9.90
N SER A 38 4.98 15.23 -9.59
CA SER A 38 3.76 16.04 -9.64
C SER A 38 2.65 15.45 -8.77
N LYS A 39 1.63 16.27 -8.44
CA LYS A 39 0.40 15.79 -7.79
C LYS A 39 -0.38 14.81 -8.66
N VAL A 40 -0.27 14.92 -9.99
CA VAL A 40 -0.89 13.96 -10.92
C VAL A 40 -0.25 12.58 -10.75
N TYR A 41 1.07 12.51 -10.65
CA TYR A 41 1.77 11.24 -10.42
C TYR A 41 1.51 10.67 -9.02
N GLN A 42 1.44 11.51 -7.98
CA GLN A 42 1.01 11.07 -6.64
C GLN A 42 -0.41 10.49 -6.66
N ASN A 43 -1.33 11.12 -7.39
CA ASN A 43 -2.69 10.61 -7.58
C ASN A 43 -2.71 9.30 -8.36
N ARG A 44 -1.92 9.16 -9.45
CA ARG A 44 -1.81 7.88 -10.17
C ARG A 44 -1.24 6.78 -9.28
N ALA A 45 -0.17 7.06 -8.54
CA ALA A 45 0.45 6.13 -7.60
C ALA A 45 -0.56 5.55 -6.59
N LEU A 46 -1.49 6.37 -6.10
CA LEU A 46 -2.58 5.93 -5.22
C LEU A 46 -3.44 4.82 -5.85
N TYR A 47 -3.78 4.94 -7.14
CA TYR A 47 -4.52 3.90 -7.88
C TYR A 47 -3.64 2.70 -8.24
N LEU A 48 -2.34 2.89 -8.43
CA LEU A 48 -1.42 1.76 -8.61
C LEU A 48 -1.34 0.91 -7.34
N LEU A 49 -1.35 1.52 -6.16
CA LEU A 49 -1.46 0.76 -4.90
C LEU A 49 -2.77 -0.04 -4.82
N GLN A 50 -3.88 0.49 -5.34
CA GLN A 50 -5.15 -0.24 -5.43
C GLN A 50 -5.02 -1.44 -6.37
N TYR A 51 -4.43 -1.23 -7.55
CA TYR A 51 -4.21 -2.29 -8.53
C TYR A 51 -3.32 -3.42 -7.99
N LEU A 52 -2.29 -3.09 -7.22
CA LEU A 52 -1.43 -4.10 -6.57
C LEU A 52 -2.21 -5.03 -5.62
N VAL A 53 -3.32 -4.58 -5.04
CA VAL A 53 -4.12 -5.38 -4.10
C VAL A 53 -5.26 -6.12 -4.80
N TYR A 54 -5.95 -5.49 -5.75
CA TYR A 54 -7.19 -6.01 -6.32
C TYR A 54 -7.16 -6.27 -7.82
N ALA A 55 -6.05 -5.97 -8.51
CA ALA A 55 -5.92 -6.07 -9.97
C ALA A 55 -6.98 -5.26 -10.77
N HIS A 56 -7.62 -4.28 -10.14
CA HIS A 56 -8.48 -3.28 -10.78
C HIS A 56 -8.32 -1.92 -10.10
N ILE A 57 -8.77 -0.85 -10.76
CA ILE A 57 -8.68 0.53 -10.29
C ILE A 57 -10.05 1.19 -10.07
N ASP A 58 -11.15 0.50 -10.41
CA ASP A 58 -12.50 0.97 -10.12
C ASP A 58 -12.79 0.79 -8.63
N VAL A 59 -12.76 1.88 -7.88
CA VAL A 59 -12.88 1.88 -6.42
C VAL A 59 -13.37 3.25 -5.94
N PRO A 60 -14.28 3.29 -4.95
CA PRO A 60 -14.69 4.56 -4.34
C PRO A 60 -13.57 5.14 -3.47
N GLU A 61 -13.50 6.47 -3.37
CA GLU A 61 -12.44 7.17 -2.63
C GLU A 61 -12.38 6.78 -1.14
N ASN A 62 -13.50 6.42 -0.52
CA ASN A 62 -13.54 6.02 0.89
C ASN A 62 -12.74 4.73 1.18
N ALA A 63 -12.55 3.86 0.18
CA ALA A 63 -11.72 2.66 0.30
C ALA A 63 -10.21 2.94 0.10
N LEU A 64 -9.84 4.16 -0.32
CA LEU A 64 -8.44 4.53 -0.64
C LEU A 64 -7.70 5.20 0.53
N LEU A 65 -8.24 5.13 1.75
CA LEU A 65 -7.66 5.79 2.93
C LEU A 65 -6.20 5.37 3.17
N LEU A 66 -5.92 4.07 3.19
CA LEU A 66 -4.56 3.57 3.39
C LEU A 66 -3.64 3.98 2.23
N ASN A 67 -4.15 3.96 1.00
CA ASN A 67 -3.40 4.38 -0.18
C ASN A 67 -2.98 5.85 -0.07
N LYS A 68 -3.87 6.74 0.37
CA LYS A 68 -3.54 8.16 0.63
C LYS A 68 -2.39 8.31 1.62
N ILE A 69 -2.44 7.55 2.73
CA ILE A 69 -1.39 7.56 3.75
C ILE A 69 -0.05 7.14 3.13
N LEU A 70 -0.02 6.01 2.41
CA LEU A 70 1.19 5.44 1.85
C LEU A 70 1.82 6.27 0.73
N VAL A 71 1.03 7.04 -0.04
CA VAL A 71 1.58 7.99 -1.03
C VAL A 71 1.85 9.38 -0.44
N GLY A 72 1.62 9.60 0.86
CA GLY A 72 1.83 10.90 1.51
C GLY A 72 0.85 11.99 1.08
N MET A 73 -0.36 11.62 0.64
CA MET A 73 -1.41 12.56 0.25
C MET A 73 -2.20 13.03 1.48
N PRO A 74 -2.51 14.34 1.63
CA PRO A 74 -3.38 14.80 2.71
C PRO A 74 -4.75 14.12 2.64
N LEU A 75 -5.25 13.64 3.79
CA LEU A 75 -6.49 12.84 3.83
C LEU A 75 -7.72 13.60 3.33
N SER A 76 -7.74 14.93 3.54
CA SER A 76 -8.78 15.83 3.06
C SER A 76 -8.65 16.21 1.58
N HIS A 77 -7.56 15.83 0.91
CA HIS A 77 -7.37 16.10 -0.50
C HIS A 77 -8.26 15.16 -1.34
N PRO A 78 -9.08 15.68 -2.27
CA PRO A 78 -9.90 14.84 -3.13
C PRO A 78 -9.02 14.03 -4.08
N VAL A 79 -9.46 12.82 -4.40
CA VAL A 79 -8.79 11.96 -5.38
C VAL A 79 -9.42 12.19 -6.75
N ASN A 80 -8.61 12.26 -7.80
CA ASN A 80 -9.09 12.34 -9.17
C ASN A 80 -9.10 10.92 -9.77
N PRO A 81 -10.27 10.33 -10.07
CA PRO A 81 -10.33 9.02 -10.68
C PRO A 81 -9.55 8.93 -11.99
N ILE A 82 -8.83 7.83 -12.15
CA ILE A 82 -8.26 7.44 -13.44
C ILE A 82 -9.12 6.32 -14.03
N THR A 83 -9.24 6.29 -15.35
CA THR A 83 -10.07 5.29 -16.05
C THR A 83 -9.24 4.20 -16.70
N THR A 84 -7.94 4.42 -16.89
CA THR A 84 -7.04 3.49 -17.57
C THR A 84 -5.64 3.46 -16.94
N MET A 85 -5.02 2.29 -17.08
CA MET A 85 -3.60 2.07 -16.83
C MET A 85 -2.86 1.91 -18.15
N THR A 86 -1.63 2.39 -18.18
CA THR A 86 -0.67 2.16 -19.26
C THR A 86 -0.12 0.74 -19.18
N GLN A 87 0.43 0.25 -20.30
CA GLN A 87 1.07 -1.07 -20.32
C GLN A 87 2.27 -1.15 -19.37
N ASP A 88 3.05 -0.07 -19.26
CA ASP A 88 4.20 -0.01 -18.35
C ASP A 88 3.78 -0.11 -16.89
N GLU A 89 2.70 0.56 -16.49
CA GLU A 89 2.16 0.44 -15.12
C GLU A 89 1.70 -0.98 -14.79
N ILE A 90 1.03 -1.65 -15.75
CA ILE A 90 0.57 -3.03 -15.57
C ILE A 90 1.78 -3.96 -15.47
N ALA A 91 2.74 -3.85 -16.39
CA ALA A 91 3.93 -4.69 -16.42
C ALA A 91 4.80 -4.52 -15.17
N LEU A 92 5.00 -3.29 -14.69
CA LEU A 92 5.75 -3.02 -13.47
C LEU A 92 4.99 -3.45 -12.21
N SER A 93 3.65 -3.35 -12.19
CA SER A 93 2.83 -3.89 -11.09
C SER A 93 2.98 -5.40 -10.98
N ASP A 94 2.91 -6.11 -12.11
CA ASP A 94 3.08 -7.55 -12.17
C ASP A 94 4.50 -7.96 -11.73
N SER A 95 5.52 -7.25 -12.22
CA SER A 95 6.91 -7.45 -11.81
C SER A 95 7.12 -7.24 -10.31
N LEU A 96 6.47 -6.24 -9.71
CA LEU A 96 6.53 -6.00 -8.26
C LEU A 96 5.94 -7.18 -7.48
N LEU A 97 4.78 -7.70 -7.87
CA LEU A 97 4.14 -8.82 -7.17
C LEU A 97 4.97 -10.10 -7.26
N HIS A 98 5.55 -10.39 -8.42
CA HIS A 98 6.48 -11.50 -8.58
C HIS A 98 7.75 -11.30 -7.75
N GLY A 99 8.29 -10.09 -7.70
CA GLY A 99 9.42 -9.73 -6.85
C GLY A 99 9.10 -9.90 -5.36
N PHE A 100 7.92 -9.47 -4.92
CA PHE A 100 7.44 -9.65 -3.56
C PHE A 100 7.38 -11.14 -3.17
N ILE A 101 6.81 -11.98 -4.03
CA ILE A 101 6.75 -13.44 -3.83
C ILE A 101 8.16 -14.02 -3.76
N SER A 102 9.03 -13.67 -4.72
CA SER A 102 10.39 -14.21 -4.80
C SER A 102 11.25 -13.83 -3.59
N ASN A 103 10.99 -12.68 -2.96
CA ASN A 103 11.70 -12.24 -1.76
C ASN A 103 11.10 -12.83 -0.47
N TRP A 104 9.99 -13.56 -0.53
CA TRP A 104 9.37 -14.21 0.62
C TRP A 104 9.41 -15.74 0.45
N PRO A 105 10.46 -16.42 0.98
CA PRO A 105 10.72 -17.84 0.67
C PRO A 105 9.55 -18.79 0.96
N ARG A 106 8.70 -18.48 1.94
CA ARG A 106 7.52 -19.30 2.27
C ARG A 106 6.40 -19.25 1.23
N MET A 107 6.53 -18.37 0.24
CA MET A 107 5.52 -18.10 -0.78
C MET A 107 5.96 -18.54 -2.18
N GLU A 108 7.08 -19.23 -2.33
CA GLU A 108 7.70 -19.56 -3.64
C GLU A 108 6.74 -20.22 -4.65
N ASP A 109 5.80 -21.04 -4.18
CA ASP A 109 4.81 -21.74 -5.02
C ASP A 109 3.46 -20.98 -5.15
N THR A 110 3.37 -19.74 -4.68
CA THR A 110 2.13 -18.96 -4.68
C THR A 110 2.06 -18.04 -5.90
N THR A 111 0.84 -17.76 -6.37
CA THR A 111 0.59 -16.81 -7.46
C THR A 111 0.37 -15.38 -6.94
N PRO A 112 0.55 -14.34 -7.78
CA PRO A 112 0.16 -12.97 -7.43
C PRO A 112 -1.26 -12.86 -6.86
N THR A 113 -2.25 -13.52 -7.49
CA THR A 113 -3.63 -13.56 -7.02
C THR A 113 -3.76 -14.21 -5.64
N GLY A 114 -3.08 -15.35 -5.42
CA GLY A 114 -3.11 -16.03 -4.12
C GLY A 114 -2.54 -15.16 -3.00
N VAL A 115 -1.44 -14.44 -3.26
CA VAL A 115 -0.89 -13.47 -2.30
C VAL A 115 -1.83 -12.30 -2.06
N GLN A 116 -2.42 -11.74 -3.13
CA GLN A 116 -3.36 -10.63 -3.04
C GLN A 116 -4.54 -10.99 -2.13
N GLU A 117 -5.24 -12.07 -2.42
CA GLU A 117 -6.42 -12.52 -1.65
C GLU A 117 -6.06 -12.94 -0.22
N THR A 118 -4.90 -13.59 -0.04
CA THR A 118 -4.53 -14.15 1.26
C THR A 118 -3.90 -13.13 2.19
N PHE A 119 -3.09 -12.20 1.69
CA PHE A 119 -2.26 -11.33 2.52
C PHE A 119 -2.48 -9.85 2.28
N LEU A 120 -2.85 -9.40 1.08
CA LEU A 120 -3.02 -7.97 0.79
C LEU A 120 -4.46 -7.47 1.06
N GLN A 121 -5.45 -8.29 0.70
CA GLN A 121 -6.88 -8.06 0.94
C GLN A 121 -7.26 -8.45 2.37
N ARG A 122 -6.87 -7.57 3.29
CA ARG A 122 -7.03 -7.74 4.73
C ARG A 122 -7.81 -6.60 5.35
N GLY A 123 -8.76 -6.95 6.21
CA GLY A 123 -9.39 -5.99 7.08
C GLY A 123 -8.36 -5.32 7.99
N GLY A 124 -8.63 -4.08 8.38
CA GLY A 124 -7.79 -3.38 9.33
C GLY A 124 -8.42 -2.09 9.81
N ILE A 125 -7.86 -1.56 10.90
CA ILE A 125 -8.31 -0.34 11.52
C ILE A 125 -7.17 0.67 11.47
N VAL A 126 -7.38 1.74 10.71
CA VAL A 126 -6.51 2.92 10.74
C VAL A 126 -7.00 3.82 11.87
N THR A 127 -6.07 4.20 12.74
CA THR A 127 -6.30 5.21 13.78
C THR A 127 -5.37 6.38 13.53
N ILE A 128 -5.94 7.58 13.55
CA ILE A 128 -5.23 8.85 13.39
C ILE A 128 -5.39 9.62 14.69
N ASP A 129 -4.26 9.83 15.35
CA ASP A 129 -4.18 10.59 16.59
C ASP A 129 -3.12 11.70 16.45
N GLN A 130 -3.58 12.94 16.42
CA GLN A 130 -2.76 14.13 16.12
C GLN A 130 -1.95 13.98 14.81
N ALA A 131 -0.68 13.60 14.91
CA ALA A 131 0.24 13.38 13.79
C ALA A 131 0.72 11.92 13.72
N THR A 132 0.17 11.02 14.55
CA THR A 132 0.52 9.61 14.58
C THR A 132 -0.51 8.82 13.78
N TYR A 133 -0.05 8.03 12.81
CA TYR A 133 -0.89 7.07 12.11
C TYR A 133 -0.57 5.67 12.62
N SER A 134 -1.59 4.90 12.96
CA SER A 134 -1.44 3.49 13.28
C SER A 134 -2.42 2.63 12.50
N LEU A 135 -1.98 1.44 12.09
CA LEU A 135 -2.79 0.42 11.44
C LEU A 135 -2.78 -0.84 12.29
N MET A 136 -3.95 -1.29 12.72
CA MET A 136 -4.15 -2.61 13.31
C MET A 136 -4.73 -3.54 12.25
N VAL A 137 -3.99 -4.57 11.87
CA VAL A 137 -4.40 -5.54 10.85
C VAL A 137 -5.29 -6.61 11.48
N GLU A 138 -6.28 -7.09 10.74
CA GLU A 138 -7.10 -8.22 11.15
C GLU A 138 -6.27 -9.51 11.19
N ARG A 139 -6.30 -10.20 12.35
CA ARG A 139 -5.62 -11.48 12.53
C ARG A 139 -6.36 -12.62 11.83
N ARG A 140 -5.64 -13.45 11.07
CA ARG A 140 -6.13 -14.71 10.50
C ARG A 140 -5.15 -15.85 10.74
N GLY A 141 -5.62 -17.09 10.63
CA GLY A 141 -4.79 -18.29 10.90
C GLY A 141 -3.53 -18.40 10.03
N VAL A 142 -3.55 -17.85 8.82
CA VAL A 142 -2.40 -17.85 7.90
C VAL A 142 -1.28 -16.88 8.30
N ASP A 143 -1.46 -16.05 9.33
CA ASP A 143 -0.46 -15.06 9.77
C ASP A 143 0.83 -15.70 10.31
N VAL A 144 0.79 -17.00 10.65
CA VAL A 144 2.03 -17.75 10.95
C VAL A 144 3.04 -17.68 9.80
N LEU A 145 2.57 -17.54 8.56
CA LEU A 145 3.44 -17.41 7.38
C LEU A 145 4.14 -16.05 7.32
N VAL A 146 3.50 -14.98 7.81
CA VAL A 146 4.01 -13.60 7.83
C VAL A 146 5.28 -13.49 8.69
N GLN A 147 5.45 -14.36 9.69
CA GLN A 147 6.69 -14.46 10.48
C GLN A 147 7.93 -14.84 9.64
N GLY A 148 7.74 -15.32 8.40
CA GLY A 148 8.82 -15.65 7.48
C GLY A 148 9.24 -14.52 6.54
N ILE A 149 8.64 -13.33 6.66
CA ILE A 149 9.02 -12.16 5.84
C ILE A 149 10.38 -11.63 6.31
N PRO A 150 11.38 -11.47 5.41
CA PRO A 150 12.74 -11.08 5.81
C PRO A 150 12.95 -9.57 5.97
N TRP A 151 11.90 -8.74 5.83
CA TRP A 151 11.97 -7.28 6.03
C TRP A 151 11.03 -6.79 7.13
N ASN A 152 11.32 -5.59 7.62
CA ASN A 152 10.50 -4.92 8.61
C ASN A 152 9.36 -4.14 7.93
N PHE A 153 8.14 -4.27 8.45
CA PHE A 153 6.94 -3.52 8.05
C PHE A 153 6.16 -2.98 9.26
N SER A 154 6.74 -3.00 10.47
CA SER A 154 6.11 -2.50 11.71
C SER A 154 6.07 -0.98 11.78
N VAL A 155 6.94 -0.29 11.05
CA VAL A 155 6.93 1.17 10.89
C VAL A 155 7.24 1.51 9.43
N ILE A 156 6.31 2.21 8.78
CA ILE A 156 6.48 2.68 7.40
C ILE A 156 6.71 4.18 7.42
N ALA A 157 7.89 4.59 6.98
CA ALA A 157 8.33 5.98 6.96
C ALA A 157 9.02 6.30 5.63
N SER A 158 8.27 6.22 4.53
CA SER A 158 8.79 6.54 3.20
C SER A 158 9.21 8.02 3.11
N PRO A 159 10.21 8.38 2.28
CA PRO A 159 10.75 9.76 2.21
C PRO A 159 9.71 10.85 1.89
N TRP A 160 8.62 10.50 1.22
CA TRP A 160 7.52 11.42 0.85
C TRP A 160 6.39 11.47 1.90
N MET A 161 6.45 10.66 2.95
CA MET A 161 5.44 10.64 4.00
C MET A 161 5.74 11.72 5.05
N ARG A 162 4.70 12.47 5.45
CA ARG A 162 4.82 13.46 6.53
C ARG A 162 4.91 12.82 7.91
N ASN A 163 4.14 11.77 8.11
CA ASN A 163 4.02 11.05 9.38
C ASN A 163 4.25 9.57 9.13
N PRO A 164 5.00 8.87 9.99
CA PRO A 164 5.15 7.42 9.88
C PRO A 164 3.83 6.70 10.16
N LEU A 165 3.65 5.53 9.57
CA LEU A 165 2.57 4.60 9.88
C LEU A 165 3.11 3.47 10.77
N HIS A 166 2.59 3.36 11.98
CA HIS A 166 2.89 2.28 12.91
C HIS A 166 1.94 1.10 12.66
N VAL A 167 2.48 -0.09 12.39
CA VAL A 167 1.70 -1.26 12.05
C VAL A 167 1.73 -2.27 13.18
N THR A 168 0.55 -2.74 13.57
CA THR A 168 0.35 -3.92 14.42
C THR A 168 -0.30 -5.00 13.57
N TRP A 169 0.47 -6.05 13.25
CA TRP A 169 -0.02 -7.24 12.53
C TRP A 169 -0.67 -8.25 13.49
#